data_AF-A0A7N5K1X2-F1
#
_entry.id   AF-A0A7N5K1X2-F1
#
_cell.length_a   1.000
_cell.length_b   1.000
_cell.length_c   1.000
_cell.angle_alpha   90.00
_cell.angle_beta   90.00
_cell.angle_gamma   90.00
#
_symmetry.space_group_name_H-M   'P 1'
#
loop_
_entity.id
_entity.type
_entity.pdbx_description
1 polymer ?
#
loop_
_entity_poly.entity_id
_entity_poly.type
_entity_poly.pdbx_seq_one_letter_code
_entity_poly.pdbx_strand_id
1 'polypeptide(L)'
;MKLLRFCAPVLCLLWLGQASLAVDIEEEEGVLVLKSANFEQALEQYPNILVEFYAPWCGHCKALAPEYVKAAAKLKDENSEIRLAKVDKRTGPAATTLADV
;
A
#
# COMPACT_ATOMS: atom_id res chain seq x y z
N MET A 1 -14.45 55.96 -0.15
CA MET A 1 -14.40 55.88 -1.62
C MET A 1 -13.45 54.73 -1.94
N LYS A 2 -13.89 53.49 -1.69
CA LYS A 2 -14.47 52.55 -2.67
C LYS A 2 -13.43 52.06 -3.70
N LEU A 3 -13.20 50.73 -3.64
CA LEU A 3 -12.77 49.82 -4.72
C LEU A 3 -11.26 49.85 -4.98
N LEU A 4 -10.48 48.76 -4.90
CA LEU A 4 -10.72 47.32 -5.08
C LEU A 4 -9.81 46.57 -4.07
N ARG A 5 -10.17 45.56 -3.26
CA ARG A 5 -11.26 44.58 -3.21
C ARG A 5 -11.57 43.96 -4.55
N PHE A 6 -10.62 43.21 -5.14
CA PHE A 6 -10.85 42.08 -6.06
C PHE A 6 -9.49 41.51 -6.53
N CYS A 7 -8.85 40.60 -5.77
CA CYS A 7 -7.97 39.55 -6.35
C CYS A 7 -7.50 38.51 -5.30
N ALA A 8 -8.28 38.26 -4.24
CA ALA A 8 -7.92 37.28 -3.21
C ALA A 8 -8.71 35.95 -3.20
N PRO A 9 -9.87 35.76 -3.89
CA PRO A 9 -10.60 34.51 -3.71
C PRO A 9 -10.12 33.38 -4.64
N VAL A 10 -9.45 33.69 -5.75
CA VAL A 10 -9.07 32.67 -6.75
C VAL A 10 -7.75 31.96 -6.40
N LEU A 11 -6.82 32.66 -5.71
CA LEU A 11 -5.57 32.03 -5.26
C LEU A 11 -5.76 31.06 -4.08
N CYS A 12 -6.78 31.27 -3.23
CA CYS A 12 -7.08 30.36 -2.11
C CYS A 12 -7.77 29.06 -2.56
N LEU A 13 -8.55 29.10 -3.65
CA LEU A 13 -9.26 27.92 -4.15
C LEU A 13 -8.38 26.95 -4.95
N LEU A 14 -7.23 27.40 -5.45
CA LEU A 14 -6.27 26.55 -6.15
C LEU A 14 -5.24 25.88 -5.23
N TRP A 15 -5.24 26.21 -3.92
CA TRP A 15 -4.38 25.53 -2.93
C TRP A 15 -5.15 24.60 -1.98
N LEU A 16 -6.49 24.71 -1.92
CA LEU A 16 -7.36 23.78 -1.20
C LEU A 16 -7.75 22.53 -2.02
N GLY A 17 -7.32 22.45 -3.28
CA GLY A 17 -7.75 21.45 -4.24
C GLY A 17 -6.86 20.21 -4.36
N GLN A 18 -5.90 19.99 -3.46
CA GLN A 18 -5.21 18.69 -3.38
C GLN A 18 -5.91 17.82 -2.32
N ALA A 19 -7.06 17.28 -2.71
CA ALA A 19 -7.51 16.03 -2.10
C ALA A 19 -6.57 14.94 -2.62
N SER A 20 -5.46 14.71 -1.92
CA SER A 20 -4.70 13.48 -2.10
C SER A 20 -5.66 12.34 -1.81
N LEU A 21 -5.95 11.53 -2.82
CA LEU A 21 -6.53 10.22 -2.64
C LEU A 21 -5.47 9.39 -1.92
N ALA A 22 -5.42 9.50 -0.59
CA ALA A 22 -4.68 8.56 0.22
C ALA A 22 -5.38 7.21 0.00
N VAL A 23 -4.79 6.35 -0.83
CA VAL A 23 -5.26 4.99 -0.97
C VAL A 23 -4.90 4.29 0.33
N ASP A 24 -5.91 3.97 1.14
CA ASP A 24 -5.71 3.25 2.38
C ASP A 24 -5.10 1.86 2.10
N ILE A 25 -3.93 1.59 2.68
CA ILE A 25 -3.29 0.28 2.64
C ILE A 25 -3.86 -0.53 3.82
N GLU A 26 -4.64 -1.55 3.49
CA GLU A 26 -5.20 -2.48 4.49
C GLU A 26 -4.09 -3.32 5.12
N GLU A 27 -4.17 -3.58 6.43
CA GLU A 27 -3.23 -4.45 7.16
C GLU A 27 -4.01 -5.59 7.83
N GLU A 28 -3.61 -6.83 7.56
CA GLU A 28 -4.18 -8.03 8.17
C GLU A 28 -3.13 -8.70 9.05
N GLU A 29 -3.38 -8.75 10.36
CA GLU A 29 -2.49 -9.38 11.35
C GLU A 29 -1.02 -8.89 11.29
N GLY A 30 -0.83 -7.61 10.94
CA GLY A 30 0.49 -7.02 10.80
C GLY A 30 1.16 -7.18 9.44
N VAL A 31 0.47 -7.81 8.49
CA VAL A 31 0.91 -7.98 7.10
C VAL A 31 0.09 -7.04 6.20
N LEU A 32 0.77 -6.21 5.42
CA LEU A 32 0.14 -5.27 4.49
C LEU A 32 -0.52 -6.02 3.32
N VAL A 33 -1.76 -5.69 2.99
CA VAL A 33 -2.48 -6.28 1.86
C VAL A 33 -2.35 -5.37 0.65
N LEU A 34 -1.55 -5.80 -0.31
CA LEU A 34 -1.28 -5.03 -1.51
C LEU A 34 -2.13 -5.52 -2.68
N LYS A 35 -2.74 -4.56 -3.37
CA LYS A 35 -3.55 -4.67 -4.59
C LYS A 35 -2.86 -3.85 -5.68
N SER A 36 -3.19 -4.05 -6.95
CA SER A 36 -2.57 -3.28 -8.04
C SER A 36 -2.69 -1.76 -7.88
N ALA A 37 -3.77 -1.28 -7.24
CA ALA A 37 -4.00 0.14 -7.03
C ALA A 37 -3.11 0.80 -5.95
N ASN A 38 -2.57 0.03 -5.00
CA ASN A 38 -1.80 0.56 -3.86
C ASN A 38 -0.36 0.03 -3.79
N PHE A 39 0.04 -0.83 -4.75
CA PHE A 39 1.34 -1.49 -4.72
C PHE A 39 2.50 -0.53 -4.92
N GLU A 40 2.45 0.33 -5.94
CA GLU A 40 3.53 1.30 -6.20
C GLU A 40 3.69 2.27 -5.02
N GLN A 41 2.57 2.78 -4.50
CA GLN A 41 2.57 3.63 -3.32
C GLN A 41 3.18 2.94 -2.10
N ALA A 42 2.87 1.65 -1.88
CA ALA A 42 3.45 0.90 -0.77
C ALA A 42 4.97 0.70 -0.92
N LEU A 43 5.48 0.49 -2.14
CA LEU A 43 6.92 0.38 -2.39
C LEU A 43 7.65 1.71 -2.16
N GLU A 44 7.04 2.83 -2.53
CA GLU A 44 7.59 4.16 -2.28
C GLU A 44 7.58 4.52 -0.78
N GLN A 45 6.51 4.14 -0.08
CA GLN A 45 6.34 4.43 1.34
C GLN A 45 7.21 3.55 2.24
N TYR A 46 7.47 2.30 1.84
CA TYR A 46 8.21 1.32 2.63
C TYR A 46 9.43 0.79 1.85
N PRO A 47 10.61 1.40 2.01
CA PRO A 47 11.80 1.02 1.24
C PRO A 47 12.28 -0.42 1.55
N ASN A 48 12.06 -0.89 2.78
CA ASN A 48 12.40 -2.23 3.23
C ASN A 48 11.14 -3.09 3.37
N ILE A 49 10.58 -3.53 2.25
CA ILE A 49 9.35 -4.34 2.23
C ILE A 49 9.61 -5.71 1.60
N LEU A 50 9.18 -6.76 2.28
CA LEU A 50 9.15 -8.11 1.72
C LEU A 50 7.71 -8.44 1.32
N VAL A 51 7.52 -8.84 0.05
CA VAL A 51 6.21 -9.14 -0.51
C VAL A 51 6.07 -10.64 -0.79
N GLU A 52 5.08 -11.28 -0.18
CA GLU A 52 4.66 -12.64 -0.51
C GLU A 52 3.60 -12.63 -1.62
N PHE A 53 3.89 -13.27 -2.74
CA PHE A 53 2.89 -13.53 -3.79
C PHE A 53 2.23 -14.89 -3.52
N TYR A 54 0.98 -14.87 -3.07
CA TYR A 54 0.26 -16.07 -2.65
C TYR A 54 -0.93 -16.38 -3.57
N ALA A 55 -1.49 -17.59 -3.41
CA ALA A 55 -2.77 -17.95 -3.99
C ALA A 55 -3.65 -18.65 -2.94
N PRO A 56 -4.97 -18.36 -2.87
CA PRO A 56 -5.85 -18.91 -1.83
C PRO A 56 -6.09 -20.42 -1.95
N TRP A 57 -5.71 -21.02 -3.08
CA TRP A 57 -5.79 -22.46 -3.33
C TRP A 57 -4.42 -23.17 -3.18
N CYS A 58 -3.33 -22.43 -2.99
CA CYS A 58 -2.00 -23.01 -2.83
C CYS A 58 -1.81 -23.54 -1.40
N GLY A 59 -1.62 -24.86 -1.26
CA GLY A 59 -1.40 -25.49 0.05
C GLY A 59 -0.14 -25.00 0.76
N HIS A 60 0.94 -24.73 0.02
CA HIS A 60 2.19 -24.25 0.60
C HIS A 60 2.07 -22.82 1.16
N CYS A 61 1.35 -21.93 0.47
CA CYS A 61 1.09 -20.57 0.96
C CYS A 61 0.27 -20.59 2.25
N LYS A 62 -0.72 -21.48 2.34
CA LYS A 62 -1.52 -21.63 3.58
C LYS A 62 -0.68 -22.08 4.77
N ALA A 63 0.32 -22.93 4.54
CA ALA A 63 1.25 -23.36 5.57
C ALA A 63 2.21 -22.24 5.99
N LEU A 64 2.58 -21.35 5.06
CA LEU A 64 3.47 -20.21 5.33
C LEU A 64 2.78 -19.06 6.05
N ALA A 65 1.51 -18.78 5.73
CA ALA A 65 0.73 -17.68 6.28
C ALA A 65 0.86 -17.49 7.82
N PRO A 66 0.70 -18.52 8.67
CA PRO A 66 0.84 -18.34 10.12
C PRO A 66 2.26 -17.98 10.55
N GLU A 67 3.29 -18.51 9.88
CA GLU A 67 4.68 -18.17 10.18
C GLU A 67 5.03 -16.76 9.69
N TYR A 68 4.44 -16.33 8.59
CA TYR A 68 4.60 -14.98 8.05
C TYR A 68 4.01 -13.92 9.00
N VAL A 69 2.83 -14.17 9.58
CA VAL A 69 2.22 -13.32 10.61
C VAL A 69 3.09 -13.27 11.88
N LYS A 70 3.62 -14.41 12.34
CA LYS A 70 4.55 -14.44 13.48
C LYS A 70 5.82 -13.62 13.21
N ALA A 71 6.35 -13.69 11.99
CA ALA A 71 7.50 -12.89 11.59
C ALA A 71 7.17 -11.39 11.59
N ALA A 72 5.99 -11.01 11.08
CA ALA A 72 5.52 -9.62 11.12
C ALA A 72 5.43 -9.09 12.56
N ALA A 73 4.87 -9.88 13.48
CA ALA A 73 4.79 -9.53 14.89
C ALA A 73 6.18 -9.32 15.50
N LYS A 74 7.12 -10.25 15.28
CA LYS A 74 8.50 -10.12 15.78
C LYS A 74 9.21 -8.88 15.25
N LEU A 75 9.09 -8.58 13.96
CA LEU A 75 9.71 -7.40 13.35
C LEU A 75 9.15 -6.10 13.95
N LYS A 76 7.85 -6.08 14.28
CA LYS A 76 7.22 -4.96 14.99
C LYS A 76 7.75 -4.83 16.42
N ASP A 77 7.87 -5.93 17.15
CA ASP A 77 8.38 -5.95 18.52
C ASP A 77 9.84 -5.47 18.59
N GLU A 78 10.65 -5.79 17.57
CA GLU A 78 12.04 -5.36 17.43
C GLU A 78 12.18 -3.91 16.92
N ASN A 79 11.07 -3.18 16.69
CA ASN A 79 11.05 -1.85 16.07
C ASN A 79 11.84 -1.78 14.75
N SER A 80 11.81 -2.86 13.98
CA SER A 80 12.45 -2.89 12.66
C SER A 80 11.67 -2.05 11.66
N GLU A 81 12.38 -1.42 10.73
CA GLU A 81 11.79 -0.70 9.60
C GLU A 81 11.25 -1.65 8.52
N ILE A 82 11.55 -2.94 8.63
CA ILE A 82 11.13 -3.95 7.65
C ILE A 82 9.63 -4.21 7.77
N ARG A 83 8.91 -4.10 6.64
CA ARG A 83 7.49 -4.43 6.55
C ARG A 83 7.27 -5.70 5.76
N LEU A 84 6.29 -6.50 6.20
CA LEU A 84 5.83 -7.67 5.48
C LEU A 84 4.52 -7.35 4.76
N ALA A 85 4.38 -7.84 3.54
CA ALA A 85 3.22 -7.62 2.70
C ALA A 85 2.83 -8.87 1.94
N LYS A 86 1.57 -8.97 1.52
CA LYS A 86 1.05 -10.07 0.73
C LYS A 86 0.22 -9.57 -0.46
N VAL A 87 0.30 -10.30 -1.56
CA VAL A 87 -0.38 -10.02 -2.83
C VAL A 87 -1.00 -11.32 -3.36
N ASP A 88 -2.30 -11.32 -3.69
CA ASP A 88 -2.90 -12.44 -4.44
C ASP A 88 -2.37 -12.39 -5.88
N LYS A 89 -1.75 -13.48 -6.31
CA LYS A 89 -1.20 -13.65 -7.67
C LYS A 89 -2.21 -13.33 -8.78
N ARG A 90 -3.52 -13.51 -8.55
CA ARG A 90 -4.57 -13.25 -9.55
C ARG A 90 -4.95 -11.78 -9.68
N THR A 91 -4.86 -11.02 -8.59
CA THR A 91 -5.37 -9.64 -8.52
C THR A 91 -4.28 -8.60 -8.29
N GLY A 92 -3.03 -9.05 -8.10
CA GLY A 92 -1.87 -8.20 -7.90
C GLY A 92 -1.28 -7.65 -9.20
N PRO A 93 -0.31 -6.72 -9.10
CA PRO A 93 0.36 -6.14 -10.26
C PRO A 93 1.17 -7.15 -11.06
N ALA A 94 1.58 -8.27 -10.44
CA ALA A 94 2.21 -9.38 -11.15
C ALA A 94 1.21 -10.19 -12.02
N ALA A 95 -0.10 -10.08 -11.79
CA ALA A 95 -1.10 -10.77 -12.61
C ALA A 95 -1.09 -10.26 -14.06
N THR A 96 -0.79 -8.97 -14.26
CA THR A 96 -0.69 -8.35 -15.58
C THR A 96 0.60 -8.68 -16.32
N THR A 97 1.69 -8.99 -15.61
CA THR A 97 2.99 -9.34 -16.22
C THR A 97 3.19 -10.86 -16.41
N LEU A 98 2.37 -11.68 -15.74
CA LEU A 98 2.38 -13.14 -15.87
C LEU A 98 1.50 -13.67 -17.01
N ALA A 99 0.81 -12.78 -17.74
CA ALA A 99 0.22 -13.13 -19.03
C ALA A 99 1.26 -13.21 -20.17
N ASP A 100 2.51 -12.79 -19.90
CA ASP A 100 3.60 -12.69 -20.89
C ASP A 100 4.75 -13.72 -20.68
N VAL A 101 4.55 -14.77 -19.86
CA VAL A 101 5.50 -15.90 -19.71
C VAL A 101 4.83 -17.23 -20.01
#